data_AF-A0AAU9ZGB9-F1
#
_entry.id   AF-A0AAU9ZGB9-F1
#
_cell.length_a   1.000
_cell.length_b   1.000
_cell.length_c   1.000
_cell.angle_alpha   90.00
_cell.angle_beta   90.00
_cell.angle_gamma   90.00
#
_symmetry.space_group_name_H-M   'P 1'
#
loop_
_entity.id
_entity.type
_entity.pdbx_description
1 polymer ?
#
loop_
_entity_poly.entity_id
_entity_poly.type
_entity_poly.pdbx_seq_one_letter_code
_entity_poly.pdbx_strand_id
1 'polypeptide(L)'
;MGFKPLAMLKKHHYLRPSLFVYPEESLVNGSSTLFSALLTKCLEKEVLAVCRYTPRKNVPPYFVALVPQEEELDDQNIQVTPAGFQLVFLPYADDKRKVPFTEKVMANPEQIDKMKAIVHKLRFTYRSDSFENPVLQQHFRNLEALALDMMESEQVVDLTLPKVEAIKNRLGSLADEFKELVYPPGYNPEGKATKRKQDDEGSASKKPKVELSEEELKAHFAKGTLGKLTVPTLKEVCKAYGLKSGPKKQELLDALTRHFQKN
;
A
#
# COMPACT_ATOMS: atom_id res chain seq x y z
N MET A 1 -21.54 -9.95 4.43
CA MET A 1 -21.94 -9.38 5.72
C MET A 1 -21.93 -10.48 6.75
N GLY A 2 -21.76 -10.15 8.03
CA GLY A 2 -21.51 -11.14 9.08
C GLY A 2 -20.03 -11.22 9.43
N PHE A 3 -19.61 -12.29 10.10
CA PHE A 3 -18.27 -12.39 10.67
C PHE A 3 -17.22 -12.83 9.64
N LYS A 4 -16.06 -12.20 9.67
CA LYS A 4 -14.89 -12.55 8.85
C LYS A 4 -13.62 -12.60 9.71
N PRO A 5 -12.60 -13.39 9.35
CA PRO A 5 -11.32 -13.38 10.08
C PRO A 5 -10.62 -12.02 10.03
N LEU A 6 -9.96 -11.64 11.12
CA LEU A 6 -9.16 -10.41 11.21
C LEU A 6 -8.07 -10.33 10.14
N ALA A 7 -7.46 -11.46 9.79
CA ALA A 7 -6.41 -11.55 8.77
C ALA A 7 -6.85 -11.07 7.37
N MET A 8 -8.15 -11.05 7.07
CA MET A 8 -8.66 -10.52 5.79
C MET A 8 -8.60 -8.99 5.71
N LEU A 9 -8.54 -8.30 6.85
CA LEU A 9 -8.41 -6.86 6.91
C LEU A 9 -6.95 -6.46 6.71
N LYS A 10 -6.67 -5.73 5.62
CA LYS A 10 -5.32 -5.28 5.31
C LYS A 10 -5.10 -3.87 5.84
N LYS A 11 -3.97 -3.64 6.51
CA LYS A 11 -3.59 -2.35 7.09
C LYS A 11 -3.55 -1.20 6.06
N HIS A 12 -3.17 -1.48 4.82
CA HIS A 12 -3.10 -0.47 3.75
C HIS A 12 -4.45 -0.14 3.10
N HIS A 13 -5.54 -0.81 3.47
CA HIS A 13 -6.90 -0.46 3.00
C HIS A 13 -7.53 0.65 3.86
N TYR A 14 -6.74 1.58 4.37
CA TYR A 14 -7.24 2.75 5.08
C TYR A 14 -7.90 3.72 4.08
N LEU A 15 -9.12 4.17 4.40
CA LEU A 15 -9.87 5.13 3.59
C LEU A 15 -10.04 6.48 4.30
N ARG A 16 -10.51 6.43 5.55
CA ARG A 16 -10.85 7.59 6.39
C ARG A 16 -10.73 7.21 7.86
N PRO A 17 -10.70 8.19 8.79
CA PRO A 17 -10.58 7.89 10.22
C PRO A 17 -11.64 6.91 10.69
N SER A 18 -11.20 5.91 11.44
CA SER A 18 -12.08 4.92 12.07
C SER A 18 -12.95 5.60 13.13
N LEU A 19 -14.12 5.02 13.38
CA LEU A 19 -14.98 5.43 14.51
C LEU A 19 -14.90 4.39 15.62
N PHE A 20 -15.45 4.73 16.77
CA PHE A 20 -15.61 3.81 17.89
C PHE A 20 -17.10 3.53 18.13
N VAL A 21 -17.45 2.27 18.35
CA VAL A 21 -18.82 1.83 18.62
C VAL A 21 -18.88 1.33 20.06
N TYR A 22 -19.85 1.87 20.80
CA TYR A 22 -20.13 1.55 22.19
C TYR A 22 -21.65 1.33 22.36
N PRO A 23 -22.10 0.45 23.26
CA PRO A 23 -23.53 0.20 23.46
C PRO A 23 -24.25 1.40 24.10
N GLU A 24 -25.46 1.66 23.63
CA GLU A 24 -26.34 2.71 24.16
C GLU A 24 -27.56 2.08 24.84
N GLU A 25 -27.43 1.77 26.13
CA GLU A 25 -28.46 1.10 26.92
C GLU A 25 -29.71 1.97 27.11
N SER A 26 -29.55 3.30 27.09
CA SER A 26 -30.62 4.28 27.32
C SER A 26 -31.76 4.20 26.31
N LEU A 27 -31.46 3.76 25.07
CA LEU A 27 -32.42 3.66 23.98
C LEU A 27 -33.05 2.27 23.88
N VAL A 28 -32.25 1.22 24.10
CA VAL A 28 -32.69 -0.18 23.98
C VAL A 28 -32.05 -1.01 25.08
N ASN A 29 -32.87 -1.40 26.05
CA ASN A 29 -32.46 -2.27 27.15
C ASN A 29 -32.00 -3.65 26.64
N GLY A 30 -30.93 -4.18 27.23
CA GLY A 30 -30.26 -5.42 26.85
C GLY A 30 -29.14 -5.25 25.81
N SER A 31 -28.92 -4.03 25.31
CA SER A 31 -27.89 -3.76 24.29
C SER A 31 -26.49 -4.03 24.81
N SER A 32 -26.18 -3.60 26.03
CA SER A 32 -24.86 -3.78 26.66
C SER A 32 -24.54 -5.26 26.86
N THR A 33 -25.52 -6.06 27.30
CA THR A 33 -25.35 -7.51 27.48
C THR A 33 -25.03 -8.21 26.16
N LEU A 34 -25.77 -7.90 25.09
CA LEU A 34 -25.54 -8.48 23.77
C LEU A 34 -24.21 -8.00 23.18
N PHE A 35 -23.90 -6.72 23.33
CA PHE A 35 -22.67 -6.11 22.83
C PHE A 35 -21.44 -6.73 23.49
N SER A 36 -21.45 -6.88 24.82
CA SER A 36 -20.37 -7.54 25.56
C SER A 36 -20.19 -8.99 25.13
N ALA A 37 -21.29 -9.75 24.98
CA ALA A 37 -21.21 -11.12 24.49
C ALA A 37 -20.61 -11.21 23.07
N LEU A 38 -20.98 -10.29 22.17
CA LEU A 38 -20.40 -10.19 20.84
C LEU A 38 -18.91 -9.83 20.88
N LEU A 39 -18.53 -8.86 21.70
CA LEU A 39 -17.13 -8.43 21.84
C LEU A 39 -16.27 -9.60 22.31
N THR A 40 -16.65 -10.27 23.40
CA THR A 40 -15.93 -11.43 23.94
C THR A 40 -15.80 -12.54 22.90
N LYS A 41 -16.89 -12.89 22.18
CA LYS A 41 -16.84 -13.94 21.15
C LYS A 41 -16.07 -13.54 19.89
N CYS A 42 -16.02 -12.26 19.55
CA CYS A 42 -15.20 -11.78 18.43
C CYS A 42 -13.71 -11.81 18.76
N LEU A 43 -13.35 -11.45 20.00
CA LEU A 43 -11.97 -11.56 20.51
C LEU A 43 -11.52 -13.03 20.54
N GLU A 44 -12.29 -13.92 21.18
CA GLU A 44 -11.96 -15.35 21.28
C GLU A 44 -11.73 -16.03 19.91
N LYS A 45 -12.49 -15.61 18.88
CA LYS A 45 -12.46 -16.23 17.55
C LYS A 45 -11.60 -15.46 16.54
N GLU A 46 -10.98 -14.36 16.94
CA GLU A 46 -10.21 -13.47 16.05
C GLU A 46 -10.99 -13.07 14.78
N VAL A 47 -12.27 -12.73 14.96
CA VAL A 47 -13.17 -12.32 13.87
C VAL A 47 -13.62 -10.88 14.03
N LEU A 48 -13.82 -10.20 12.89
CA LEU A 48 -14.48 -8.91 12.78
C LEU A 48 -15.91 -9.08 12.26
N ALA A 49 -16.82 -8.16 12.61
CA ALA A 49 -18.17 -8.14 12.05
C ALA A 49 -18.25 -7.16 10.87
N VAL A 50 -18.63 -7.66 9.70
CA VAL A 50 -18.83 -6.81 8.51
C VAL A 50 -20.27 -6.31 8.48
N CYS A 51 -20.41 -4.99 8.59
CA CYS A 51 -21.68 -4.27 8.71
C CYS A 51 -21.89 -3.28 7.56
N ARG A 52 -23.16 -2.98 7.26
CA ARG A 52 -23.54 -1.99 6.24
C ARG A 52 -23.86 -0.73 7.00
N TYR A 53 -22.96 0.23 6.92
CA TYR A 53 -23.05 1.48 7.65
C TYR A 53 -23.80 2.53 6.82
N THR A 54 -24.76 3.20 7.43
CA THR A 54 -25.51 4.30 6.81
C THR A 54 -25.71 5.38 7.87
N PRO A 55 -24.93 6.48 7.83
CA PRO A 55 -24.86 7.43 8.94
C PRO A 55 -26.14 8.23 9.15
N ARG A 56 -26.87 8.54 8.07
CA ARG A 56 -28.12 9.31 8.08
C ARG A 56 -28.98 8.93 6.88
N LYS A 57 -30.25 9.34 6.91
CA LYS A 57 -31.19 9.13 5.79
C LYS A 57 -30.61 9.74 4.49
N ASN A 58 -30.87 9.08 3.36
CA ASN A 58 -30.47 9.51 2.01
C ASN A 58 -28.95 9.62 1.77
N VAL A 59 -28.13 8.85 2.48
CA VAL A 59 -26.68 8.71 2.20
C VAL A 59 -26.40 7.30 1.70
N PRO A 60 -25.57 7.14 0.65
CA PRO A 60 -25.15 5.81 0.19
C PRO A 60 -24.52 4.98 1.31
N PRO A 61 -24.81 3.68 1.39
CA PRO A 61 -24.22 2.82 2.40
C PRO A 61 -22.72 2.59 2.13
N TYR A 62 -21.97 2.34 3.20
CA TYR A 62 -20.59 1.86 3.14
C TYR A 62 -20.45 0.50 3.82
N PHE A 63 -19.54 -0.33 3.32
CA PHE A 63 -19.10 -1.49 4.07
C PHE A 63 -18.10 -1.08 5.14
N VAL A 64 -18.33 -1.55 6.37
CA VAL A 64 -17.44 -1.31 7.50
C VAL A 64 -17.12 -2.63 8.19
N ALA A 65 -15.93 -2.71 8.77
CA ALA A 65 -15.51 -3.79 9.65
C ALA A 65 -15.53 -3.28 11.09
N LEU A 66 -16.32 -3.92 11.94
CA LEU A 66 -16.26 -3.75 13.40
C LEU A 66 -15.17 -4.70 13.92
N VAL A 67 -14.01 -4.13 14.19
CA VAL A 67 -12.85 -4.83 14.75
C VAL A 67 -13.01 -4.85 16.28
N PRO A 68 -13.05 -6.02 16.93
CA PRO A 68 -13.14 -6.09 18.38
C PRO A 68 -11.89 -5.46 19.02
N GLN A 69 -12.09 -4.62 20.02
CA GLN A 69 -11.06 -3.91 20.74
C GLN A 69 -11.20 -4.19 22.24
N GLU A 70 -10.17 -4.79 22.82
CA GLU A 70 -10.07 -5.06 24.25
C GLU A 70 -9.67 -3.79 25.01
N GLU A 71 -10.03 -3.73 26.29
CA GLU A 71 -9.64 -2.63 27.17
C GLU A 71 -8.17 -2.76 27.57
N GLU A 72 -7.45 -1.64 27.51
CA GLU A 72 -6.06 -1.55 27.96
C GLU A 72 -5.92 -0.35 28.90
N LEU A 73 -5.44 -0.63 30.11
CA LEU A 73 -5.11 0.36 31.13
C LEU A 73 -3.59 0.49 31.23
N ASP A 74 -3.09 1.70 31.42
CA ASP A 74 -1.67 1.93 31.68
C ASP A 74 -1.29 1.71 33.16
N ASP A 75 -0.01 1.86 33.48
CA ASP A 75 0.54 1.76 34.84
C ASP A 75 -0.09 2.76 35.83
N GLN A 76 -0.74 3.81 35.34
CA GLN A 76 -1.42 4.84 36.13
C GLN A 76 -2.93 4.58 36.25
N ASN A 77 -3.42 3.42 35.78
CA ASN A 77 -4.85 3.08 35.66
C ASN A 77 -5.64 4.05 34.76
N ILE A 78 -4.98 4.73 33.82
CA ILE A 78 -5.63 5.53 32.79
C ILE A 78 -5.99 4.60 31.63
N GLN A 79 -7.24 4.72 31.15
CA GLN A 79 -7.70 3.94 30.01
C GLN A 79 -7.05 4.45 28.72
N VAL A 80 -6.11 3.68 28.18
CA VAL A 80 -5.42 3.97 26.91
C VAL A 80 -6.28 3.52 25.73
N THR A 81 -6.84 2.32 25.84
CA THR A 81 -7.67 1.71 24.80
C THR A 81 -9.03 1.34 25.41
N PRO A 82 -10.15 1.91 24.95
CA PRO A 82 -11.47 1.59 25.48
C PRO A 82 -12.00 0.24 24.95
N ALA A 83 -12.77 -0.50 25.75
CA ALA A 83 -13.44 -1.73 25.32
C ALA A 83 -14.61 -1.43 24.36
N GLY A 84 -14.58 -2.02 23.16
CA GLY A 84 -15.66 -1.86 22.18
C GLY A 84 -15.31 -2.37 20.80
N PHE A 85 -15.90 -1.77 19.77
CA PHE A 85 -15.53 -2.07 18.39
C PHE A 85 -14.97 -0.85 17.67
N GLN A 86 -13.81 -1.01 17.05
CA GLN A 86 -13.28 -0.05 16.10
C GLN A 86 -13.98 -0.24 14.75
N LEU A 87 -14.73 0.77 14.31
CA LEU A 87 -15.41 0.80 13.02
C LEU A 87 -14.43 1.29 11.94
N VAL A 88 -13.93 0.34 11.16
CA VAL A 88 -12.99 0.57 10.06
C VAL A 88 -13.74 0.59 8.74
N PHE A 89 -13.58 1.67 7.96
CA PHE A 89 -14.21 1.79 6.64
C PHE A 89 -13.48 0.94 5.60
N LEU A 90 -14.24 0.15 4.85
CA LEU A 90 -13.70 -0.69 3.78
C LEU A 90 -13.82 0.03 2.42
N PRO A 91 -12.72 0.17 1.67
CA PRO A 91 -12.75 0.82 0.36
C PRO A 91 -13.54 -0.03 -0.65
N TYR A 92 -14.34 0.63 -1.47
CA TYR A 92 -14.96 0.05 -2.66
C TYR A 92 -13.90 -0.19 -3.75
N ALA A 93 -14.33 -0.78 -4.87
CA ALA A 93 -13.45 -0.98 -6.02
C ALA A 93 -12.93 0.35 -6.58
N ASP A 94 -13.78 1.38 -6.59
CA ASP A 94 -13.48 2.71 -7.12
C ASP A 94 -12.42 3.48 -6.30
N ASP A 95 -12.34 3.19 -5.00
CA ASP A 95 -11.34 3.80 -4.10
C ASP A 95 -9.94 3.23 -4.31
N LYS A 96 -9.81 2.06 -4.96
CA LYS A 96 -8.54 1.36 -5.15
C LYS A 96 -7.86 1.82 -6.43
N ARG A 97 -6.75 2.54 -6.27
CA ARG A 97 -5.90 2.98 -7.40
C ARG A 97 -4.87 1.90 -7.76
N LYS A 98 -4.87 1.47 -9.02
CA LYS A 98 -3.81 0.61 -9.56
C LYS A 98 -2.57 1.46 -9.81
N VAL A 99 -1.43 1.01 -9.30
CA VAL A 99 -0.13 1.66 -9.48
C VAL A 99 0.68 0.84 -10.49
N PRO A 100 1.32 1.46 -11.49
CA PRO A 100 2.24 0.74 -12.38
C PRO A 100 3.42 0.22 -11.56
N PHE A 101 3.70 -1.06 -11.66
CA PHE A 101 4.85 -1.67 -10.99
C PHE A 101 6.07 -1.62 -11.92
N THR A 102 7.21 -1.28 -11.34
CA THR A 102 8.52 -1.49 -11.97
C THR A 102 9.01 -2.91 -11.65
N GLU A 103 10.07 -3.33 -12.33
CA GLU A 103 10.77 -4.56 -11.95
C GLU A 103 11.16 -4.52 -10.48
N LYS A 104 10.94 -5.65 -9.79
CA LYS A 104 11.24 -5.78 -8.37
C LYS A 104 12.73 -6.03 -8.20
N VAL A 105 13.47 -4.97 -7.92
CA VAL A 105 14.87 -5.07 -7.49
C VAL A 105 14.91 -5.36 -5.99
N MET A 106 15.48 -6.50 -5.61
CA MET A 106 15.64 -6.88 -4.20
C MET A 106 17.03 -6.49 -3.70
N ALA A 107 17.11 -6.04 -2.45
CA ALA A 107 18.36 -5.73 -1.78
C ALA A 107 19.08 -7.01 -1.33
N ASN A 108 20.40 -6.94 -1.22
CA ASN A 108 21.23 -8.02 -0.71
C ASN A 108 21.10 -8.14 0.82
N PRO A 109 21.33 -9.33 1.42
CA PRO A 109 21.28 -9.51 2.87
C PRO A 109 22.15 -8.53 3.66
N GLU A 110 23.36 -8.22 3.15
CA GLU A 110 24.27 -7.25 3.79
C GLU A 110 23.71 -5.83 3.85
N GLN A 111 23.06 -5.38 2.77
CA GLN A 111 22.39 -4.08 2.72
C GLN A 111 21.22 -4.03 3.71
N ILE A 112 20.46 -5.13 3.80
CA ILE A 112 19.34 -5.26 4.73
C ILE A 112 19.85 -5.20 6.18
N ASP A 113 20.94 -5.89 6.51
CA ASP A 113 21.47 -5.94 7.87
C ASP A 113 22.06 -4.59 8.31
N LYS A 114 22.73 -3.86 7.40
CA LYS A 114 23.15 -2.47 7.68
C LYS A 114 21.96 -1.54 7.90
N MET A 115 20.90 -1.67 7.11
CA MET A 115 19.67 -0.88 7.33
C MET A 115 18.98 -1.25 8.65
N LYS A 116 18.96 -2.53 9.05
CA LYS A 116 18.46 -2.94 10.38
C LYS A 116 19.24 -2.26 11.51
N ALA A 117 20.56 -2.16 11.40
CA ALA A 117 21.39 -1.46 12.40
C ALA A 117 21.04 0.03 12.48
N ILE A 118 20.81 0.69 11.34
CA ILE A 118 20.34 2.09 11.28
C ILE A 118 18.98 2.23 11.97
N VAL A 119 18.01 1.37 11.65
CA VAL A 119 16.66 1.38 12.26
C VAL A 119 16.74 1.16 13.77
N HIS A 120 17.58 0.23 14.23
CA HIS A 120 17.76 -0.02 15.65
C HIS A 120 18.37 1.20 16.37
N LYS A 121 19.36 1.85 15.75
CA LYS A 121 19.93 3.09 16.28
C LYS A 121 18.95 4.25 16.28
N LEU A 122 17.95 4.30 15.40
CA LEU A 122 16.94 5.37 15.39
C LEU A 122 15.65 5.00 16.10
N ARG A 123 15.63 3.88 16.84
CA ARG A 123 14.46 3.46 17.61
C ARG A 123 14.13 4.50 18.69
N PHE A 124 12.84 4.82 18.75
CA PHE A 124 12.21 5.60 19.81
C PHE A 124 10.79 5.05 20.06
N THR A 125 10.21 5.38 21.21
CA THR A 125 8.85 4.97 21.57
C THR A 125 7.86 5.98 21.02
N TYR A 126 7.04 5.58 20.05
CA TYR A 126 5.98 6.43 19.51
C TYR A 126 4.76 6.40 20.44
N ARG A 127 4.18 7.57 20.71
CA ARG A 127 2.85 7.73 21.30
C ARG A 127 2.01 8.66 20.43
N SER A 128 0.69 8.50 20.46
CA SER A 128 -0.24 9.33 19.69
C SER A 128 -0.24 10.81 20.11
N ASP A 129 0.13 11.09 21.35
CA ASP A 129 0.22 12.43 21.97
C ASP A 129 1.61 13.08 21.84
N SER A 130 2.57 12.43 21.16
CA SER A 130 3.96 12.90 21.11
C SER A 130 4.19 14.17 20.30
N PHE A 131 3.27 14.52 19.40
CA PHE A 131 3.44 15.62 18.45
C PHE A 131 2.22 16.53 18.46
N GLU A 132 2.47 17.81 18.62
CA GLU A 132 1.46 18.85 18.50
C GLU A 132 1.40 19.38 17.07
N ASN A 133 0.26 19.98 16.69
CA ASN A 133 0.13 20.61 15.39
C ASN A 133 0.78 22.01 15.41
N PRO A 134 1.92 22.22 14.71
CA PRO A 134 2.66 23.48 14.79
C PRO A 134 1.85 24.67 14.26
N VAL A 135 0.99 24.46 13.26
CA VAL A 135 0.14 25.52 12.69
C VAL A 135 -0.89 26.00 13.70
N LEU A 136 -1.53 25.07 14.42
CA LEU A 136 -2.50 25.43 15.46
C LEU A 136 -1.80 26.11 16.64
N GLN A 137 -0.65 25.58 17.06
CA GLN A 137 0.11 26.18 18.16
C GLN A 137 0.50 27.63 17.84
N GLN A 138 1.09 27.88 16.67
CA GLN A 138 1.46 29.24 16.28
C GLN A 138 0.23 30.16 16.19
N HIS A 139 -0.88 29.66 15.66
CA HIS A 139 -2.12 30.42 15.57
C HIS A 139 -2.63 30.88 16.94
N PHE A 140 -2.75 29.96 17.90
CA PHE A 140 -3.26 30.30 19.23
C PHE A 140 -2.28 31.15 20.05
N ARG A 141 -0.97 30.93 19.91
CA ARG A 141 0.05 31.79 20.55
C ARG A 141 0.01 33.24 20.04
N ASN A 142 -0.23 33.42 18.74
CA ASN A 142 -0.42 34.76 18.20
C ASN A 142 -1.71 35.42 18.74
N LEU A 143 -2.81 34.67 18.84
CA LEU A 143 -4.06 35.18 19.41
C LEU A 143 -3.93 35.56 20.89
N GLU A 144 -3.21 34.75 21.67
CA GLU A 144 -2.93 35.01 23.07
C GLU A 144 -2.09 36.30 23.24
N ALA A 145 -1.04 36.46 22.43
CA ALA A 145 -0.23 37.67 22.42
C ALA A 145 -1.05 38.92 22.09
N LEU A 146 -1.96 38.83 21.10
CA LEU A 146 -2.88 39.92 20.76
C LEU A 146 -3.89 40.20 21.88
N ALA A 147 -4.41 39.17 22.55
CA ALA A 147 -5.39 39.33 23.62
C ALA A 147 -4.78 39.93 24.90
N LEU A 148 -3.49 39.72 25.12
CA LEU A 148 -2.73 40.23 26.26
C LEU A 148 -1.92 41.50 25.94
N ASP A 149 -2.11 42.10 24.76
CA ASP A 149 -1.37 43.27 24.27
C ASP A 149 0.16 43.11 24.38
N MET A 150 0.66 41.90 24.12
CA MET A 150 2.09 41.61 24.10
C MET A 150 2.73 42.14 22.80
N MET A 151 3.96 42.66 22.90
CA MET A 151 4.66 43.22 21.74
C MET A 151 5.04 42.17 20.70
N GLU A 152 5.32 40.94 21.13
CA GLU A 152 5.71 39.84 20.26
C GLU A 152 5.06 38.54 20.73
N SER A 153 4.71 37.68 19.78
CA SER A 153 4.22 36.33 20.05
C SER A 153 5.37 35.39 20.37
N GLU A 154 5.15 34.47 21.31
CA GLU A 154 6.09 33.38 21.57
C GLU A 154 6.27 32.51 20.31
N GLN A 155 7.52 32.22 19.97
CA GLN A 155 7.86 31.34 18.86
C GLN A 155 7.66 29.89 19.27
N VAL A 156 6.81 29.17 18.55
CA VAL A 156 6.56 27.75 18.82
C VAL A 156 7.68 26.90 18.24
N VAL A 157 8.25 26.01 19.06
CA VAL A 157 9.22 25.01 18.59
C VAL A 157 8.48 23.90 17.85
N ASP A 158 8.80 23.70 16.57
CA ASP A 158 8.21 22.64 15.76
C ASP A 158 8.79 21.26 16.12
N LEU A 159 8.00 20.46 16.83
CA LEU A 159 8.36 19.11 17.24
C LEU A 159 8.30 18.09 16.09
N THR A 160 7.70 18.45 14.95
CA THR A 160 7.59 17.55 13.77
C THR A 160 8.88 17.50 12.96
N LEU A 161 9.77 18.49 13.14
CA LEU A 161 11.07 18.51 12.47
C LEU A 161 12.01 17.44 13.06
N PRO A 162 12.66 16.62 12.21
CA PRO A 162 13.64 15.65 12.68
C PRO A 162 14.82 16.34 13.38
N LYS A 163 15.29 15.77 14.48
CA LYS A 163 16.48 16.24 15.21
C LYS A 163 17.76 15.85 14.47
N VAL A 164 18.05 16.53 13.35
CA VAL A 164 19.10 16.15 12.38
C VAL A 164 20.45 15.91 13.04
N GLU A 165 20.95 16.84 13.87
CA GLU A 165 22.25 16.71 14.51
C GLU A 165 22.31 15.50 15.46
N ALA A 166 21.25 15.27 16.24
CA ALA A 166 21.15 14.12 17.12
C ALA A 166 21.12 12.80 16.32
N ILE A 167 20.39 12.77 15.21
CA ILE A 167 20.32 11.62 14.30
C ILE A 167 21.71 11.33 13.71
N LYS A 168 22.39 12.36 13.19
CA LYS A 168 23.73 12.24 12.60
C LYS A 168 24.74 11.70 13.61
N ASN A 169 24.78 12.28 14.81
CA ASN A 169 25.67 11.85 15.89
C ASN A 169 25.38 10.41 16.33
N ARG A 170 24.10 10.01 16.40
CA ARG A 170 23.71 8.63 16.78
C ARG A 170 24.11 7.62 15.71
N LEU A 171 23.95 7.95 14.44
CA LEU A 171 24.27 7.06 13.32
C LEU A 171 25.78 6.84 13.19
N GLY A 172 26.61 7.88 13.34
CA GLY A 172 28.05 7.79 13.15
C GLY A 172 28.40 7.34 11.72
N SER A 173 29.29 6.36 11.56
CA SER A 173 29.73 5.84 10.26
C SER A 173 28.68 5.01 9.52
N LEU A 174 27.62 4.53 10.20
CA LEU A 174 26.64 3.62 9.60
C LEU A 174 25.95 4.19 8.35
N ALA A 175 25.74 5.51 8.33
CA ALA A 175 25.14 6.17 7.19
C ALA A 175 26.05 6.12 5.96
N ASP A 176 27.35 6.25 6.13
CA ASP A 176 28.32 6.26 5.04
C ASP A 176 28.63 4.83 4.58
N GLU A 177 28.78 3.89 5.51
CA GLU A 177 28.89 2.45 5.19
C GLU A 177 27.70 1.94 4.37
N PHE A 178 26.48 2.38 4.70
CA PHE A 178 25.29 2.01 3.93
C PHE A 178 25.28 2.66 2.54
N LYS A 179 25.74 3.91 2.40
CA LYS A 179 25.88 4.56 1.09
C LYS A 179 26.86 3.82 0.20
N GLU A 180 28.01 3.41 0.72
CA GLU A 180 29.02 2.66 -0.06
C GLU A 180 28.49 1.33 -0.60
N LEU A 181 27.59 0.66 0.14
CA LEU A 181 27.01 -0.62 -0.27
C LEU A 181 25.87 -0.49 -1.31
N VAL A 182 25.25 0.68 -1.42
CA VAL A 182 24.03 0.87 -2.23
C VAL A 182 24.26 1.82 -3.40
N TYR A 183 24.96 2.93 -3.19
CA TYR A 183 25.16 3.94 -4.20
C TYR A 183 26.49 3.73 -4.94
N PRO A 184 26.45 3.55 -6.27
CA PRO A 184 27.67 3.49 -7.07
C PRO A 184 28.49 4.79 -6.98
N PRO A 185 29.83 4.73 -7.18
CA PRO A 185 30.66 5.91 -7.22
C PRO A 185 30.21 6.85 -8.36
N GLY A 186 29.97 8.11 -8.06
CA GLY A 186 29.44 9.10 -9.01
C GLY A 186 27.91 9.16 -9.10
N TYR A 187 27.19 8.38 -8.29
CA TYR A 187 25.74 8.52 -8.17
C TYR A 187 25.37 9.88 -7.56
N ASN A 188 24.54 10.65 -8.26
CA ASN A 188 24.01 11.91 -7.75
C ASN A 188 22.63 11.66 -7.12
N PRO A 189 22.51 11.62 -5.78
CA PRO A 189 21.22 11.35 -5.11
C PRO A 189 20.19 12.48 -5.32
N GLU A 190 20.64 13.70 -5.64
CA GLU A 190 19.78 14.85 -5.92
C GLU A 190 19.61 15.11 -7.43
N GLY A 191 20.30 14.31 -8.25
CA GLY A 191 20.19 14.36 -9.69
C GLY A 191 18.80 13.90 -10.12
N LYS A 192 18.00 14.80 -10.70
CA LYS A 192 16.75 14.41 -11.36
C LYS A 192 17.11 13.36 -12.41
N ALA A 193 16.58 12.14 -12.26
CA ALA A 193 16.63 11.14 -13.30
C ALA A 193 16.07 11.78 -14.58
N THR A 194 16.93 12.03 -15.57
CA THR A 194 16.49 12.46 -16.89
C THR A 194 15.57 11.37 -17.41
N LYS A 195 14.25 11.62 -17.33
CA LYS A 195 13.27 10.93 -18.16
C LYS A 195 13.86 10.97 -19.57
N ARG A 196 14.31 9.82 -20.08
CA ARG A 196 14.51 9.67 -21.51
C ARG A 196 13.19 10.11 -22.13
N LYS A 197 13.21 11.26 -22.81
CA LYS A 197 12.17 11.60 -23.76
C LYS A 197 12.12 10.41 -24.70
N GLN A 198 10.97 9.76 -24.74
CA GLN A 198 10.63 8.89 -25.84
C GLN A 198 10.63 9.84 -27.05
N ASP A 199 11.62 9.71 -27.93
CA ASP A 199 11.69 10.49 -29.16
C ASP A 199 10.40 10.25 -29.94
N ASP A 200 9.57 11.28 -29.97
CA ASP A 200 8.45 11.41 -30.90
C ASP A 200 9.01 12.15 -32.11
N GLU A 201 9.72 11.42 -32.97
CA GLU A 201 10.02 11.85 -34.34
C GLU A 201 9.01 11.20 -35.30
N GLY A 202 8.40 12.05 -36.11
CA GLY A 202 7.19 11.75 -36.86
C GLY A 202 7.36 10.91 -38.13
N SER A 203 6.22 10.39 -38.56
CA SER A 203 5.84 10.11 -39.96
C SER A 203 6.68 9.10 -40.77
N ALA A 204 6.27 7.83 -40.74
CA ALA A 204 6.20 7.01 -41.96
C ALA A 204 5.32 5.75 -41.77
N SER A 205 4.23 5.68 -42.54
CA SER A 205 3.51 4.48 -43.00
C SER A 205 3.33 3.29 -42.04
N LYS A 206 2.09 3.12 -41.57
CA LYS A 206 1.53 1.90 -40.98
C LYS A 206 1.86 0.64 -41.81
N LYS A 207 2.76 -0.19 -41.30
CA LYS A 207 2.65 -1.66 -41.37
C LYS A 207 2.70 -2.18 -39.93
N PRO A 208 1.65 -2.83 -39.41
CA PRO A 208 1.70 -3.37 -38.06
C PRO A 208 2.67 -4.55 -38.05
N LYS A 209 3.87 -4.32 -37.53
CA LYS A 209 4.81 -5.38 -37.20
C LYS A 209 4.31 -5.95 -35.87
N VAL A 210 3.59 -7.07 -35.93
CA VAL A 210 3.07 -7.75 -34.73
C VAL A 210 4.22 -8.58 -34.16
N GLU A 211 5.06 -7.95 -33.35
CA GLU A 211 6.06 -8.66 -32.53
C GLU A 211 5.35 -9.29 -31.33
N LEU A 212 4.77 -10.47 -31.53
CA LEU A 212 4.30 -11.34 -30.44
C LEU A 212 5.53 -11.87 -29.70
N SER A 213 5.63 -11.58 -28.40
CA SER A 213 6.75 -12.04 -27.57
C SER A 213 6.71 -13.55 -27.33
N GLU A 214 7.86 -14.19 -27.09
CA GLU A 214 7.95 -15.64 -26.84
C GLU A 214 7.06 -16.09 -25.66
N GLU A 215 6.90 -15.22 -24.67
CA GLU A 215 6.10 -15.45 -23.47
C GLU A 215 4.59 -15.46 -23.76
N GLU A 216 4.13 -14.57 -24.64
CA GLU A 216 2.74 -14.53 -25.11
C GLU A 216 2.41 -15.78 -25.92
N LEU A 217 3.35 -16.27 -26.74
CA LEU A 217 3.18 -17.49 -27.53
C LEU A 217 3.11 -18.74 -26.66
N LYS A 218 3.96 -18.84 -25.63
CA LYS A 218 3.87 -19.91 -24.62
C LYS A 218 2.55 -19.82 -23.84
N ALA A 219 2.08 -18.63 -23.51
CA ALA A 219 0.79 -18.44 -22.83
C ALA A 219 -0.40 -18.85 -23.71
N HIS A 220 -0.35 -18.56 -25.02
CA HIS A 220 -1.37 -19.01 -25.98
C HIS A 220 -1.35 -20.53 -26.16
N PHE A 221 -0.17 -21.15 -26.11
CA PHE A 221 0.01 -22.60 -26.16
C PHE A 221 -0.59 -23.29 -24.93
N ALA A 222 -0.22 -22.84 -23.73
CA ALA A 222 -0.75 -23.37 -22.48
C ALA A 222 -2.27 -23.24 -22.36
N LYS A 223 -2.85 -22.16 -22.90
CA LYS A 223 -4.31 -21.92 -22.91
C LYS A 223 -5.06 -22.60 -24.05
N GLY A 224 -4.37 -23.33 -24.94
CA GLY A 224 -4.99 -23.98 -26.11
C GLY A 224 -5.62 -22.99 -27.11
N THR A 225 -5.18 -21.73 -27.10
CA THR A 225 -5.78 -20.65 -27.91
C THR A 225 -5.00 -20.33 -29.19
N LEU A 226 -3.94 -21.08 -29.49
CA LEU A 226 -3.15 -20.92 -30.72
C LEU A 226 -4.02 -20.95 -32.00
N GLY A 227 -5.08 -21.77 -32.02
CA GLY A 227 -6.00 -21.86 -33.16
C GLY A 227 -6.81 -20.59 -33.44
N LYS A 228 -6.88 -19.66 -32.48
CA LYS A 228 -7.55 -18.35 -32.64
C LYS A 228 -6.66 -17.31 -33.32
N LEU A 229 -5.35 -17.56 -33.42
CA LEU A 229 -4.43 -16.68 -34.13
C LEU A 229 -4.68 -16.71 -35.64
N THR A 230 -4.39 -15.60 -36.30
CA THR A 230 -4.55 -15.47 -37.75
C THR A 230 -3.42 -16.20 -38.50
N VAL A 231 -3.69 -16.66 -39.73
CA VAL A 231 -2.67 -17.34 -40.55
C VAL A 231 -1.41 -16.49 -40.78
N PRO A 232 -1.50 -15.15 -41.02
CA PRO A 232 -0.32 -14.29 -41.13
C PRO A 232 0.54 -14.30 -39.86
N THR A 233 -0.07 -14.14 -38.68
CA THR A 233 0.65 -14.18 -37.40
C THR A 233 1.32 -15.53 -37.14
N LEU A 234 0.66 -16.64 -37.49
CA LEU A 234 1.26 -17.98 -37.35
C LEU A 234 2.45 -18.20 -38.30
N LYS A 235 2.40 -17.64 -39.51
CA LYS A 235 3.53 -17.69 -40.46
C LYS A 235 4.73 -16.88 -39.98
N GLU A 236 4.50 -15.70 -39.43
CA GLU A 236 5.58 -14.86 -38.87
C GLU A 236 6.25 -15.53 -37.68
N VAL A 237 5.46 -16.15 -36.80
CA VAL A 237 5.97 -16.91 -35.65
C VAL A 237 6.77 -18.15 -36.11
N CYS A 238 6.24 -18.94 -37.06
CA CYS A 238 6.99 -20.06 -37.64
C CYS A 238 8.31 -19.60 -38.28
N LYS A 239 8.32 -18.42 -38.92
CA LYS A 239 9.53 -17.85 -39.52
C LYS A 239 10.53 -17.37 -38.46
N ALA A 240 10.06 -16.79 -37.37
CA ALA A 240 10.90 -16.38 -36.24
C ALA A 240 11.61 -17.57 -35.57
N TYR A 241 10.91 -18.71 -35.45
CA TYR A 241 11.46 -19.96 -34.93
C TYR A 241 12.16 -20.85 -35.99
N GLY A 242 12.28 -20.40 -37.24
CA GLY A 242 12.93 -21.16 -38.31
C GLY A 242 12.22 -22.48 -38.71
N LEU A 243 10.93 -22.60 -38.41
CA LEU A 243 10.13 -23.82 -38.64
C LEU A 243 9.64 -23.91 -40.09
N LYS A 244 9.98 -25.00 -40.77
CA LYS A 244 9.41 -25.33 -42.10
C LYS A 244 7.97 -25.77 -41.93
N SER A 245 7.03 -25.02 -42.49
CA SER A 245 5.59 -25.28 -42.40
C SER A 245 4.90 -24.99 -43.74
N GLY A 246 3.80 -25.69 -44.02
CA GLY A 246 3.06 -25.55 -45.28
C GLY A 246 2.05 -24.39 -45.28
N PRO A 247 1.29 -24.20 -46.38
CA PRO A 247 0.44 -23.02 -46.56
C PRO A 247 -0.83 -23.05 -45.70
N LYS A 248 -1.22 -24.20 -45.15
CA LYS A 248 -2.48 -24.38 -44.42
C LYS A 248 -2.34 -24.01 -42.95
N LYS A 249 -3.40 -23.44 -42.37
CA LYS A 249 -3.45 -23.05 -40.96
C LYS A 249 -3.15 -24.21 -40.00
N GLN A 250 -3.68 -25.39 -40.30
CA GLN A 250 -3.50 -26.58 -39.46
C GLN A 250 -2.04 -27.03 -39.41
N GLU A 251 -1.32 -26.99 -40.54
CA GLU A 251 0.09 -27.37 -40.63
C GLU A 251 1.01 -26.41 -39.84
N LEU A 252 0.66 -25.12 -39.80
CA LEU A 252 1.34 -24.11 -39.00
C LEU A 252 1.13 -24.36 -37.49
N LEU A 253 -0.10 -24.69 -37.09
CA LEU A 253 -0.43 -25.03 -35.71
C LEU A 253 0.28 -26.29 -35.26
N ASP A 254 0.30 -27.34 -36.08
CA ASP A 254 0.96 -28.61 -35.76
C ASP A 254 2.49 -28.44 -35.64
N ALA A 255 3.11 -27.62 -36.51
CA ALA A 255 4.54 -27.31 -36.43
C ALA A 255 4.91 -26.55 -35.16
N LEU A 256 4.13 -25.53 -34.77
CA LEU A 256 4.35 -24.78 -33.52
C LEU A 256 4.08 -25.65 -32.29
N THR A 257 3.01 -26.44 -32.31
CA THR A 257 2.67 -27.35 -31.21
C THR A 257 3.78 -28.37 -30.99
N ARG A 258 4.35 -28.95 -32.05
CA ARG A 258 5.50 -29.85 -31.94
C ARG A 258 6.75 -29.17 -31.39
N HIS A 259 7.01 -27.92 -31.78
CA HIS A 259 8.16 -27.16 -31.28
C HIS A 259 8.04 -26.87 -29.77
N PHE A 260 6.86 -26.46 -29.30
CA PHE A 260 6.59 -26.20 -27.88
C PHE A 260 6.33 -27.44 -27.03
N GLN A 261 6.12 -28.62 -27.63
CA GLN A 261 6.07 -29.91 -26.91
C GLN A 261 7.43 -30.56 -26.73
N LYS A 262 8.41 -30.20 -27.58
CA LYS A 262 9.74 -30.81 -27.59
C LYS A 262 10.77 -30.04 -26.75
N ASN A 263 10.45 -28.80 -26.38
CA ASN A 263 11.17 -27.91 -25.47
C ASN A 263 10.29 -27.58 -24.27
#